data_AF-A0A4Y2FKV8-F1
#
_entry.id   AF-A0A4Y2FKV8-F1
#
_cell.length_a   1.000
_cell.length_b   1.000
_cell.length_c   1.000
_cell.angle_alpha   90.00
_cell.angle_beta   90.00
_cell.angle_gamma   90.00
#
_symmetry.space_group_name_H-M   'P 1'
#
loop_
_entity.id
_entity.type
_entity.pdbx_description
1 polymer ?
#
loop_
_entity_poly.entity_id
_entity_poly.type
_entity_poly.pdbx_seq_one_letter_code
_entity_poly.pdbx_strand_id
1 'polypeptide(L)'
;MTDSKNMNEHINEFVMLVDKLKEIEIANDLLTILLLYSIPETSENFRIAIESRDELPSPETLKIKLIEEVNARKNKEIPTFHDSQRALYTEKKKYERYRQIESHQHEADEKRNRNNNQKFKLKCNYCGIFGHKASICRKKQENKNLMLNNNKQG
;
A
#
# COMPACT_ATOMS: atom_id res chain seq x y z
N MET A 1 11.46 -20.45 -2.61
CA MET A 1 11.16 -19.84 -3.93
C MET A 1 11.09 -20.95 -4.98
N THR A 2 9.98 -21.68 -5.07
CA THR A 2 9.81 -22.76 -6.06
C THR A 2 8.36 -22.97 -6.51
N ASP A 3 7.36 -22.24 -6.00
CA ASP A 3 5.96 -22.56 -6.31
C ASP A 3 5.54 -22.24 -7.75
N SER A 4 6.21 -21.26 -8.38
CA SER A 4 5.81 -20.75 -9.70
C SER A 4 6.39 -21.50 -10.90
N LYS A 5 7.52 -22.19 -10.72
CA LYS A 5 8.10 -23.07 -11.77
C LYS A 5 7.33 -24.39 -11.85
N ASN A 6 6.76 -24.84 -10.72
CA ASN A 6 6.08 -26.13 -10.62
C ASN A 6 4.69 -26.15 -11.28
N MET A 7 3.96 -25.02 -11.34
CA MET A 7 2.55 -25.04 -11.78
C MET A 7 2.39 -25.37 -13.28
N ASN A 8 3.18 -24.73 -14.15
CA ASN A 8 3.11 -25.00 -15.59
C ASN A 8 3.60 -26.42 -15.92
N GLU A 9 4.61 -26.92 -15.21
CA GLU A 9 5.07 -28.30 -15.34
C GLU A 9 3.96 -29.28 -14.93
N HIS A 10 3.30 -29.05 -13.78
CA HIS A 10 2.15 -29.86 -13.36
C HIS A 10 0.99 -29.84 -14.35
N ILE A 11 0.64 -28.68 -14.92
CA ILE A 11 -0.41 -28.59 -15.94
C ILE A 11 -0.02 -29.41 -17.17
N ASN A 12 1.22 -29.27 -17.64
CA ASN A 12 1.69 -30.01 -18.81
C ASN A 12 1.74 -31.52 -18.56
N GLU A 13 2.19 -31.96 -17.39
CA GLU A 13 2.15 -33.36 -16.97
C GLU A 13 0.73 -33.90 -16.96
N PHE A 14 -0.21 -33.15 -16.38
CA PHE A 14 -1.62 -33.52 -16.39
C PHE A 14 -2.16 -33.68 -17.81
N VAL A 15 -1.86 -32.73 -18.71
CA VAL A 15 -2.31 -32.81 -20.10
C VAL A 15 -1.73 -34.03 -20.81
N MET A 16 -0.45 -34.34 -20.59
CA MET A 16 0.15 -35.55 -21.14
C MET A 16 -0.46 -36.83 -20.59
N LEU A 17 -0.86 -36.87 -19.32
CA LEU A 17 -1.57 -38.01 -18.73
C LEU A 17 -2.96 -38.18 -19.35
N VAL A 18 -3.70 -37.09 -19.51
CA VAL A 18 -5.01 -37.12 -20.19
C VAL A 18 -4.88 -37.56 -21.64
N ASP A 19 -3.85 -37.08 -22.36
CA ASP A 19 -3.59 -37.50 -23.75
C ASP A 19 -3.26 -38.99 -23.86
N LYS A 20 -2.57 -39.57 -22.86
CA LYS A 20 -2.35 -41.03 -22.79
C LYS A 20 -3.63 -41.81 -22.49
N LEU A 21 -4.61 -41.16 -21.86
CA LEU A 21 -5.91 -41.72 -21.53
C LEU A 21 -6.96 -41.46 -22.63
N LYS A 22 -6.59 -40.87 -23.78
CA LYS A 22 -7.52 -40.56 -24.89
C LYS A 22 -8.25 -41.77 -25.48
N GLU A 23 -7.74 -42.98 -25.29
CA GLU A 23 -8.44 -44.20 -25.70
C GLU A 23 -9.66 -44.51 -24.81
N ILE A 24 -9.74 -43.87 -23.64
CA ILE A 24 -10.87 -43.93 -22.72
C ILE A 24 -11.67 -42.64 -22.88
N GLU A 25 -12.94 -42.77 -23.25
CA GLU A 25 -13.84 -41.64 -23.44
C GLU A 25 -14.25 -41.08 -22.06
N ILE A 26 -13.41 -40.19 -21.50
CA ILE A 26 -13.66 -39.55 -20.21
C ILE A 26 -14.50 -38.29 -20.40
N ALA A 27 -15.57 -38.15 -19.62
CA ALA A 27 -16.41 -36.96 -19.64
C ALA A 27 -15.61 -35.69 -19.29
N ASN A 28 -15.90 -34.59 -19.98
CA ASN A 28 -15.21 -33.31 -19.77
C ASN A 28 -15.30 -32.82 -18.33
N ASP A 29 -16.42 -33.02 -17.65
CA ASP A 29 -16.60 -32.58 -16.26
C ASP A 29 -15.65 -33.33 -15.32
N LEU A 30 -15.45 -34.63 -15.55
CA LEU A 30 -14.48 -35.43 -14.80
C LEU A 30 -13.05 -34.96 -15.05
N LEU A 31 -12.72 -34.63 -16.30
CA LEU A 31 -11.40 -34.05 -16.64
C LEU A 31 -11.19 -32.70 -15.96
N THR A 32 -12.21 -31.85 -15.92
CA THR A 32 -12.17 -30.55 -15.25
C THR A 32 -11.96 -30.71 -13.74
N ILE A 33 -12.72 -31.61 -13.10
CA ILE A 33 -12.57 -31.94 -11.68
C ILE A 33 -11.16 -32.48 -11.41
N LEU A 34 -10.70 -33.47 -12.18
CA LEU A 34 -9.39 -34.07 -11.99
C LEU A 34 -8.27 -33.03 -12.15
N LEU A 35 -8.39 -32.12 -13.11
CA LEU A 35 -7.46 -31.01 -13.27
C LEU A 35 -7.49 -30.09 -12.05
N LEU A 36 -8.67 -29.69 -11.57
CA LEU A 36 -8.83 -28.83 -10.37
C LEU A 36 -8.14 -29.39 -9.12
N TYR A 37 -8.25 -30.70 -8.90
CA TYR A 37 -7.65 -31.38 -7.74
C TYR A 37 -6.17 -31.72 -7.94
N SER A 38 -5.65 -31.66 -9.18
CA SER A 38 -4.22 -31.83 -9.47
C SER A 38 -3.41 -30.54 -9.23
N ILE A 39 -4.08 -29.41 -8.99
CA ILE A 39 -3.43 -28.11 -8.75
C ILE A 39 -2.92 -28.05 -7.30
N PRO A 40 -1.71 -27.49 -7.07
CA PRO A 40 -1.18 -27.21 -5.74
C PRO A 40 -2.14 -26.42 -4.83
N GLU A 41 -2.10 -26.73 -3.52
CA GLU A 41 -2.90 -26.07 -2.49
C GLU A 41 -2.70 -24.54 -2.44
N THR A 42 -1.55 -24.04 -2.90
CA THR A 42 -1.33 -22.60 -3.00
C THR A 42 -2.41 -21.90 -3.83
N SER A 43 -3.07 -22.60 -4.76
CA SER A 43 -4.17 -22.10 -5.59
C SER A 43 -5.56 -22.42 -5.05
N GLU A 44 -5.70 -22.73 -3.76
CA GLU A 44 -6.98 -23.10 -3.13
C GLU A 44 -8.10 -22.08 -3.40
N ASN A 45 -7.82 -20.78 -3.31
CA ASN A 45 -8.81 -19.74 -3.61
C ASN A 45 -9.37 -19.83 -5.04
N PHE A 46 -8.54 -20.24 -6.01
CA PHE A 46 -8.98 -20.46 -7.38
C PHE A 46 -9.87 -21.69 -7.46
N ARG A 47 -9.50 -22.79 -6.79
CA ARG A 47 -10.32 -24.01 -6.72
C ARG A 47 -11.70 -23.73 -6.14
N ILE A 48 -11.78 -23.04 -4.99
CA ILE A 48 -13.05 -22.64 -4.36
C ILE A 48 -13.91 -21.78 -5.31
N ALA A 49 -13.29 -20.83 -6.03
CA ALA A 49 -13.99 -19.94 -6.96
C ALA A 49 -14.52 -20.65 -8.23
N ILE A 50 -13.97 -21.81 -8.57
CA ILE A 50 -14.49 -22.65 -9.65
C ILE A 50 -15.55 -23.61 -9.12
N GLU A 51 -15.33 -24.25 -7.97
CA GLU A 51 -16.28 -25.18 -7.32
C GLU A 51 -17.61 -24.52 -6.92
N SER A 52 -17.59 -23.21 -6.62
CA SER A 52 -18.80 -22.44 -6.28
C SER A 52 -19.68 -22.07 -7.47
N ARG A 53 -19.29 -22.41 -8.70
CA ARG A 53 -20.09 -22.13 -9.90
C ARG A 53 -21.11 -23.24 -10.15
N ASP A 54 -22.29 -22.87 -10.63
CA ASP A 54 -23.33 -23.83 -11.01
C ASP A 54 -22.90 -24.73 -12.19
N GLU A 55 -22.09 -24.19 -13.11
CA GLU A 55 -21.57 -24.90 -14.27
C GLU A 55 -20.04 -24.91 -14.26
N LEU A 56 -19.47 -26.10 -14.47
CA LEU A 56 -18.04 -26.29 -14.59
C LEU A 56 -17.53 -25.80 -15.96
N PRO A 57 -16.37 -25.12 -16.00
CA PRO A 57 -15.76 -24.75 -17.26
C PRO A 57 -15.27 -26.00 -18.02
N SER A 58 -15.19 -25.90 -19.36
CA SER A 58 -14.52 -26.94 -20.15
C SER A 58 -13.04 -27.09 -19.73
N PRO A 59 -12.42 -28.27 -19.93
CA PRO A 59 -11.02 -28.47 -19.58
C PRO A 59 -10.07 -27.45 -20.23
N GLU A 60 -10.35 -27.04 -21.47
CA GLU A 60 -9.58 -25.99 -22.16
C GLU A 60 -9.75 -24.62 -21.48
N THR A 61 -10.98 -24.24 -21.15
CA THR A 61 -11.27 -22.99 -20.45
C THR A 61 -10.62 -22.96 -19.08
N LEU A 62 -10.66 -24.08 -18.34
CA LEU A 62 -10.03 -24.20 -17.03
C LEU A 62 -8.51 -24.00 -17.12
N LYS A 63 -7.84 -24.58 -18.12
CA LYS A 63 -6.40 -24.38 -18.35
C LYS A 63 -6.06 -22.91 -18.57
N ILE A 64 -6.83 -22.21 -19.41
CA ILE A 64 -6.61 -20.78 -19.69
C ILE A 64 -6.73 -19.97 -18.38
N LYS A 65 -7.83 -20.16 -17.63
CA LYS A 65 -8.06 -19.45 -16.37
C LYS A 65 -6.99 -19.73 -15.33
N LEU A 66 -6.47 -20.96 -15.29
CA LEU A 66 -5.40 -21.33 -14.37
C LEU A 66 -4.09 -20.62 -14.71
N ILE A 67 -3.73 -20.54 -15.99
CA ILE A 67 -2.56 -19.80 -16.46
C ILE A 67 -2.69 -18.31 -16.14
N GLU A 68 -3.87 -17.73 -16.35
CA GLU A 68 -4.17 -16.33 -16.01
C GLU A 68 -3.99 -16.06 -14.51
N GLU A 69 -4.53 -16.91 -13.64
CA GLU A 69 -4.40 -16.79 -12.19
C GLU A 69 -2.93 -16.86 -11.73
N VAL A 70 -2.16 -17.81 -12.27
CA VAL A 70 -0.73 -17.94 -11.97
C VAL A 70 0.04 -16.69 -12.39
N ASN A 71 -0.27 -16.15 -13.57
CA ASN A 71 0.36 -14.92 -14.06
C ASN A 71 -0.04 -13.70 -13.23
N ALA A 72 -1.31 -13.61 -12.83
CA ALA A 72 -1.80 -12.53 -11.96
C ALA A 72 -1.10 -12.54 -10.58
N ARG A 73 -0.78 -13.72 -10.04
CA ARG A 73 0.00 -13.85 -8.80
C ARG A 73 1.44 -13.38 -8.95
N LYS A 74 2.12 -13.76 -10.04
CA LYS A 74 3.49 -13.27 -10.34
C LYS A 74 3.55 -11.75 -10.42
N ASN A 75 2.53 -11.11 -11.00
CA ASN A 75 2.46 -9.66 -11.11
C ASN A 75 2.21 -8.95 -9.76
N LYS A 76 1.58 -9.62 -8.79
CA LYS A 76 1.37 -9.10 -7.43
C LYS A 76 2.60 -9.26 -6.53
N GLU A 77 3.42 -10.27 -6.79
CA GLU A 77 4.69 -10.52 -6.06
C GLU A 77 5.82 -9.57 -6.45
N ILE A 78 5.62 -8.68 -7.43
CA ILE A 78 6.52 -7.57 -7.71
C ILE A 78 5.92 -6.29 -7.09
N PRO A 79 6.03 -6.06 -5.76
CA PRO A 79 6.19 -4.71 -5.31
C PRO A 79 7.56 -4.28 -5.82
N THR A 80 7.58 -3.52 -6.91
CA THR A 80 8.64 -2.52 -7.04
C THR A 80 8.66 -1.83 -5.67
N PHE A 81 9.80 -1.84 -4.98
CA PHE A 81 9.95 -1.32 -3.62
C PHE A 81 9.51 0.16 -3.49
N HIS A 82 9.17 0.78 -4.61
CA HIS A 82 8.73 2.13 -4.82
C HIS A 82 7.19 2.31 -4.92
N ASP A 83 6.40 1.29 -5.30
CA ASP A 83 4.95 1.47 -5.52
C ASP A 83 4.07 1.12 -4.31
N SER A 84 4.54 0.29 -3.38
CA SER A 84 3.80 0.02 -2.13
C SER A 84 3.74 1.23 -1.19
N GLN A 85 4.57 2.25 -1.41
CA GLN A 85 4.52 3.52 -0.70
C GLN A 85 3.63 4.58 -1.37
N ARG A 86 3.13 4.34 -2.60
CA ARG A 86 2.37 5.36 -3.34
C ARG A 86 0.85 5.23 -3.19
N ALA A 87 0.33 4.04 -2.91
CA ALA A 87 -1.13 3.82 -2.85
C ALA A 87 -1.84 4.45 -1.62
N LEU A 88 -1.09 4.91 -0.60
CA LEU A 88 -1.66 5.58 0.59
C LEU A 88 -1.15 7.01 0.82
N TYR A 89 -0.38 7.59 -0.11
CA TYR A 89 0.03 8.99 0.00
C TYR A 89 -0.95 9.90 -0.74
N THR A 90 -1.90 10.50 -0.01
CA THR A 90 -2.44 11.78 -0.47
C THR A 90 -1.28 12.77 -0.49
N GLU A 91 -0.90 13.23 -1.67
CA GLU A 91 0.17 14.19 -1.89
C GLU A 91 -0.18 15.52 -1.18
N LYS A 92 0.23 15.66 0.09
CA LYS A 92 0.38 16.98 0.69
C LYS A 92 1.51 17.64 -0.08
N LYS A 93 1.16 18.49 -1.05
CA LYS A 93 2.10 19.38 -1.76
C LYS A 93 3.06 20.00 -0.75
N LYS A 94 4.26 19.45 -0.64
CA LYS A 94 5.39 20.09 0.03
C LYS A 94 5.94 21.03 -1.02
N TYR A 95 5.76 22.33 -0.81
CA TYR A 95 6.57 23.34 -1.47
C TYR A 95 8.04 23.00 -1.21
N GLU A 96 8.71 22.48 -2.23
CA GLU A 96 10.13 22.20 -2.16
C GLU A 96 10.89 23.51 -2.06
N ARG A 97 11.71 23.52 -1.02
CA ARG A 97 12.68 24.53 -0.67
C ARG A 97 13.78 24.47 -1.72
N TYR A 98 13.62 25.21 -2.83
CA TYR A 98 14.74 25.46 -3.73
C TYR A 98 15.75 26.35 -2.99
N ARG A 99 16.84 25.73 -2.54
CA ARG A 99 17.98 26.41 -1.95
C ARG A 99 18.82 26.94 -3.12
N GLN A 100 18.35 28.03 -3.74
CA GLN A 100 19.20 28.86 -4.58
C GLN A 100 20.11 29.65 -3.63
N ILE A 101 21.39 29.32 -3.70
CA ILE A 101 22.45 30.17 -3.19
C ILE A 101 22.49 31.36 -4.15
N GLU A 102 21.84 32.45 -3.78
CA GLU A 102 22.25 33.77 -4.24
C GLU A 102 22.36 34.65 -3.01
N SER A 103 23.58 35.12 -2.83
CA SER A 103 23.96 36.22 -1.95
C SER A 103 22.90 37.30 -1.98
N HIS A 104 22.65 37.96 -0.85
CA HIS A 104 22.79 39.39 -0.69
C HIS A 104 22.62 39.67 0.81
N GLN A 105 23.70 40.19 1.38
CA GLN A 105 23.77 40.76 2.72
C GLN A 105 22.68 41.81 2.88
N HIS A 106 22.13 41.95 4.08
CA HIS A 106 21.64 43.17 4.72
C HIS A 106 21.15 42.69 6.10
N GLU A 107 22.03 42.63 7.09
CA GLU A 107 22.33 43.73 8.03
C GLU A 107 21.10 44.37 8.68
N ALA A 108 21.35 44.77 9.91
CA ALA A 108 20.45 45.27 10.91
C ALA A 108 19.44 46.34 10.43
N ASP A 109 18.46 46.53 11.29
CA ASP A 109 17.49 47.61 11.27
C ASP A 109 16.41 47.52 10.18
N GLU A 110 15.20 47.17 10.61
CA GLU A 110 14.20 48.21 10.77
C GLU A 110 12.85 47.61 11.19
N LYS A 111 12.29 48.24 12.22
CA LYS A 111 10.89 48.19 12.61
C LYS A 111 9.98 48.21 11.38
N ARG A 112 9.38 47.07 11.02
CA ARG A 112 8.17 47.05 10.19
C ARG A 112 7.02 46.43 10.97
N ASN A 113 6.47 47.33 11.77
CA ASN A 113 5.12 47.37 12.30
C ASN A 113 4.08 47.01 11.22
N ARG A 114 3.92 45.72 10.91
CA ARG A 114 2.77 45.24 10.14
C ARG A 114 1.65 44.95 11.12
N ASN A 115 0.87 46.01 11.37
CA ASN A 115 -0.49 45.96 11.92
C ASN A 115 -1.37 45.10 11.00
N ASN A 116 -1.16 43.79 11.00
CA ASN A 116 -2.08 42.89 10.35
C ASN A 116 -3.18 42.58 11.37
N ASN A 117 -4.20 43.42 11.37
CA ASN A 117 -5.36 43.37 12.26
C ASN A 117 -6.26 42.13 12.02
N GLN A 118 -5.73 41.08 11.39
CA GLN A 118 -6.35 39.78 11.31
C GLN A 118 -6.25 39.11 12.68
N LYS A 119 -7.22 39.43 13.55
CA LYS A 119 -7.42 38.73 14.82
C LYS A 119 -7.37 37.22 14.54
N PHE A 120 -6.38 36.55 15.11
CA PHE A 120 -6.19 35.11 14.97
C PHE A 120 -7.44 34.41 15.55
N LYS A 121 -8.33 33.93 14.67
CA LYS A 121 -9.66 33.42 15.04
C LYS A 121 -9.64 32.01 15.65
N LEU A 122 -8.47 31.38 15.79
CA LEU A 122 -8.34 30.03 16.32
C LEU A 122 -8.12 30.07 17.85
N LYS A 123 -8.73 29.10 18.55
CA LYS A 123 -8.52 28.86 19.98
C LYS A 123 -7.13 28.24 20.19
N CYS A 124 -6.38 28.74 21.18
CA CYS A 124 -5.12 28.13 21.56
C CYS A 124 -5.36 26.75 22.22
N ASN A 125 -4.74 25.70 21.69
CA ASN A 125 -4.87 24.33 22.21
C ASN A 125 -4.20 24.11 23.59
N TYR A 126 -3.44 25.09 24.10
CA TYR A 126 -2.81 25.01 25.42
C TYR A 126 -3.64 25.71 26.51
N CYS A 127 -3.95 27.01 26.32
CA CYS A 127 -4.64 27.81 27.33
C CYS A 127 -6.13 28.04 27.06
N GLY A 128 -6.63 27.64 25.90
CA GLY A 128 -8.03 27.80 25.51
C GLY A 128 -8.47 29.22 25.12
N ILE A 129 -7.56 30.19 25.01
CA ILE A 129 -7.88 31.59 24.67
C ILE A 129 -7.68 31.81 23.16
N PHE A 130 -8.52 32.64 22.54
CA PHE A 130 -8.39 33.04 21.13
C PHE A 130 -7.26 34.06 20.93
N GLY A 131 -6.82 34.26 19.68
CA GLY A 131 -5.88 35.33 19.35
C GLY A 131 -4.40 34.92 19.30
N HIS A 132 -4.03 33.68 19.62
CA HIS A 132 -2.65 33.19 19.48
C HIS A 132 -2.54 31.68 19.25
N LYS A 133 -1.45 31.22 18.63
CA LYS A 133 -1.11 29.79 18.46
C LYS A 133 -0.50 29.22 19.73
N ALA A 134 -0.61 27.90 19.94
CA ALA A 134 0.01 27.22 21.08
C ALA A 134 1.55 27.35 21.12
N SER A 135 2.21 27.61 19.99
CA SER A 135 3.65 27.87 19.90
C SER A 135 4.07 29.19 20.53
N ILE A 136 3.19 30.20 20.52
CA ILE A 136 3.43 31.56 21.06
C ILE A 136 2.62 31.81 22.33
N CYS A 137 2.15 30.76 23.00
CA CYS A 137 1.33 30.88 24.19
C CYS A 137 2.18 31.30 25.41
N ARG A 138 1.84 32.44 26.01
CA ARG A 138 2.52 32.97 27.20
C ARG A 138 2.50 32.00 28.38
N LYS A 139 1.34 31.42 28.71
CA LYS A 139 1.21 30.43 29.80
C LYS A 139 2.13 29.20 29.59
N LYS A 140 2.33 28.79 28.32
CA LYS A 140 3.21 27.67 27.98
C LYS A 140 4.69 28.03 28.18
N GLN A 141 5.06 29.27 27.84
CA GLN A 141 6.42 29.78 28.05
C GLN A 141 6.73 29.97 29.53
N GLU A 142 5.80 30.50 30.32
CA GLU A 142 5.92 30.65 31.78
C GLU A 142 6.10 29.29 32.47
N ASN A 143 5.29 28.28 32.13
CA ASN A 143 5.46 26.92 32.67
C ASN A 143 6.78 26.27 32.25
N LYS A 144 7.27 26.53 31.03
CA LYS A 144 8.59 26.04 30.60
C LYS A 144 9.70 26.70 31.43
N ASN A 145 9.58 27.98 31.71
CA ASN A 145 10.55 28.72 32.53
C ASN A 145 10.50 28.31 34.01
N LEU A 146 9.32 28.00 34.56
CA LEU A 146 9.17 27.44 35.91
C LEU A 146 9.88 26.08 36.05
N MET A 147 9.68 25.19 35.06
CA MET A 147 10.37 23.89 35.02
C MET A 147 11.90 24.03 34.90
N LEU A 148 12.37 25.03 34.14
CA LEU A 148 13.81 25.32 34.00
C LEU A 148 14.42 25.95 35.26
N ASN A 149 13.66 26.75 36.00
CA ASN A 149 14.13 27.40 37.22
C ASN A 149 14.16 26.45 38.43
N ASN A 150 13.23 25.51 38.52
CA ASN A 150 13.24 24.49 39.58
C ASN A 150 14.42 23.52 39.47
N ASN A 151 14.95 23.30 38.25
CA ASN A 151 16.12 22.45 38.03
C ASN A 151 17.47 23.16 38.27
N LYS A 152 17.46 24.43 38.71
CA LYS A 152 18.66 25.20 39.05
C LYS A 152 18.84 25.45 40.56
N GLN A 153 17.94 24.95 41.40
CA GLN A 153 18.02 25.08 42.87
C GLN A 153 18.27 23.74 43.59
N GLY A 154 18.78 22.73 42.87
CA GLY A 154 19.25 21.46 43.44
C GLY A 154 20.77 21.37 43.42
#